data_AF-A0A938HPP5-F1
#
_entry.id   AF-A0A938HPP5-F1
#
_cell.length_a   1.000
_cell.length_b   1.000
_cell.length_c   1.000
_cell.angle_alpha   90.00
_cell.angle_beta   90.00
_cell.angle_gamma   90.00
#
_symmetry.space_group_name_H-M   'P 1'
#
loop_
_entity.id
_entity.type
_entity.pdbx_description
1 polymer ?
#
loop_
_entity_poly.entity_id
_entity_poly.type
_entity_poly.pdbx_seq_one_letter_code
_entity_poly.pdbx_strand_id
1 'polypeptide(L)' 'MTLEAPQFLAVGHVTMDAVRDSVRGVEAMRPGGTAAYGALTARRFGLRTGVVTSAADYPFDEALPGIAVYVAPAP' A
#
# COMPACT_ATOMS: atom_id res chain seq x y z
N MET A 1 -13.27 13.69 -18.24
CA MET A 1 -12.39 12.72 -17.55
C MET A 1 -13.31 11.86 -16.69
N THR A 2 -13.61 10.64 -17.11
CA THR A 2 -14.55 9.75 -16.39
C THR A 2 -13.81 9.15 -15.20
N LEU A 3 -14.32 9.33 -13.99
CA LEU A 3 -13.82 8.63 -12.81
C LEU A 3 -14.24 7.17 -12.94
N GLU A 4 -13.33 6.30 -13.40
CA GLU A 4 -13.58 4.87 -13.40
C GLU A 4 -13.39 4.30 -12.00
N ALA A 5 -14.41 3.61 -11.50
CA ALA A 5 -14.31 2.93 -10.22
C ALA A 5 -13.17 1.87 -10.25
N PRO A 6 -12.44 1.71 -9.13
CA PRO A 6 -11.49 0.62 -8.99
C PRO A 6 -12.22 -0.72 -9.10
N GLN A 7 -11.61 -1.67 -9.80
CA GLN A 7 -12.11 -3.05 -9.87
C GLN A 7 -11.79 -3.82 -8.59
N PHE A 8 -10.80 -3.36 -7.83
CA PHE A 8 -10.45 -3.88 -6.52
C PHE A 8 -10.14 -2.72 -5.57
N LEU A 9 -10.84 -2.68 -4.44
CA LEU A 9 -10.63 -1.69 -3.39
C LEU A 9 -10.19 -2.41 -2.11
N ALA A 10 -9.03 -2.04 -1.58
CA ALA A 10 -8.60 -2.46 -0.25
C ALA A 10 -8.84 -1.33 0.75
N VAL A 11 -9.41 -1.66 1.91
CA VAL A 11 -9.59 -0.75 3.03
C VAL A 11 -8.84 -1.32 4.23
N GLY A 12 -7.92 -0.54 4.79
CA GLY A 12 -7.16 -0.97 5.96
C GLY A 12 -5.78 -0.33 6.05
N HIS A 13 -4.96 -0.86 6.95
CA HIS A 13 -3.66 -0.29 7.26
C HIS A 13 -2.61 -0.58 6.17
N VAL A 14 -1.86 0.46 5.85
CA VAL A 14 -0.50 0.33 5.35
C VAL A 14 0.46 0.33 6.54
N THR A 15 1.57 -0.41 6.45
CA THR A 15 2.54 -0.50 7.56
C THR A 15 3.96 -0.37 7.04
N MET A 16 4.87 0.08 7.90
CA MET A 16 6.30 -0.10 7.68
C MET A 16 6.74 -1.25 8.58
N ASP A 17 7.01 -2.41 7.97
CA ASP A 17 7.38 -3.62 8.69
C ASP A 17 8.89 -3.66 8.92
N ALA A 18 9.28 -3.96 10.16
CA ALA A 18 10.66 -4.21 10.52
C ALA A 18 11.08 -5.61 10.07
N VAL A 19 11.99 -5.70 9.11
CA VAL A 19 12.50 -6.96 8.57
C VAL A 19 13.96 -7.12 8.95
N ARG A 20 14.30 -8.22 9.63
CA ARG A 20 15.69 -8.57 9.92
C ARG A 20 16.38 -9.09 8.66
N ASP A 21 17.41 -8.40 8.20
CA ASP A 21 18.34 -8.95 7.21
C ASP A 21 19.29 -9.92 7.91
N SER A 22 19.04 -11.22 7.76
CA SER A 22 19.85 -12.28 8.38
C SER A 22 21.28 -12.36 7.84
N VAL A 23 21.56 -11.75 6.68
CA VAL A 23 22.89 -11.75 6.05
C VAL A 23 23.71 -10.55 6.53
N ARG A 24 23.07 -9.40 6.74
CA ARG A 24 23.75 -8.15 7.15
C ARG A 24 23.66 -7.86 8.64
N GLY A 25 22.77 -8.55 9.37
CA GLY A 25 22.53 -8.31 10.79
C GLY A 25 21.83 -6.97 11.10
N VAL A 26 21.29 -6.31 10.07
CA VAL A 26 20.65 -4.98 10.18
C VAL A 26 19.14 -5.13 10.02
N GLU A 27 18.39 -4.38 10.82
CA GLU A 27 16.95 -4.24 10.68
C GLU A 27 16.63 -3.21 9.58
N ALA A 28 15.84 -3.60 8.60
CA ALA A 28 15.41 -2.74 7.51
C ALA A 28 13.89 -2.54 7.56
N MET A 29 13.44 -1.28 7.44
CA MET A 29 12.02 -0.96 7.31
C MET A 29 11.58 -1.19 5.87
N ARG A 30 10.48 -1.92 5.68
CA ARG A 30 9.90 -2.19 4.35
C ARG A 30 8.41 -1.87 4.33
N PRO A 31 7.87 -1.36 3.21
CA PRO A 31 6.42 -1.25 3.06
C PRO A 31 5.73 -2.61 3.21
N GLY A 32 4.69 -2.64 4.04
CA GLY A 32 3.87 -3.79 4.36
C GLY A 32 2.40 -3.43 4.51
N GLY A 33 1.67 -4.31 5.19
CA GLY A 33 0.25 -4.15 5.46
C GLY A 33 -0.63 -4.88 4.44
N THR A 34 -1.65 -5.57 4.94
CA THR A 34 -2.53 -6.42 4.11
C THR A 34 -3.23 -5.62 3.01
N ALA A 35 -3.63 -4.38 3.29
CA ALA A 35 -4.29 -3.53 2.30
C ALA A 35 -3.34 -3.18 1.14
N ALA A 36 -2.10 -2.79 1.46
CA ALA A 36 -1.05 -2.53 0.47
C ALA A 36 -0.75 -3.77 -0.38
N TYR A 37 -0.50 -4.92 0.28
CA TYR A 37 -0.12 -6.14 -0.40
C TYR A 37 -1.24 -6.70 -1.30
N GLY A 38 -2.49 -6.65 -0.82
CA GLY A 38 -3.66 -7.05 -1.60
C GLY A 38 -3.86 -6.18 -2.84
N ALA A 39 -3.75 -4.85 -2.69
CA ALA A 39 -3.91 -3.93 -3.80
C ALA A 39 -2.76 -4.04 -4.83
N LEU A 40 -1.52 -4.24 -4.38
CA LEU A 40 -0.38 -4.52 -5.27
C LEU A 40 -0.56 -5.82 -6.04
N THR A 41 -1.05 -6.86 -5.37
CA THR A 41 -1.32 -8.16 -6.00
C THR A 41 -2.39 -8.01 -7.08
N ALA A 42 -3.52 -7.38 -6.77
CA ALA A 42 -4.57 -7.11 -7.75
C ALA A 42 -4.08 -6.24 -8.92
N ARG A 43 -3.21 -5.25 -8.66
CA ARG A 43 -2.61 -4.40 -9.70
C ARG A 43 -1.69 -5.18 -10.63
N ARG A 44 -0.88 -6.09 -10.09
CA ARG A 44 -0.01 -6.99 -10.87
C ARG A 44 -0.80 -7.94 -11.78
N PHE A 45 -2.06 -8.24 -11.42
CA PHE A 45 -3.00 -8.96 -12.28
C PHE A 45 -3.72 -8.07 -13.31
N GLY A 46 -3.37 -6.79 -13.42
CA GLY A 46 -3.91 -5.88 -14.44
C GLY A 46 -5.19 -5.16 -14.05
N LEU A 47 -5.65 -5.29 -12.79
CA LEU A 47 -6.84 -4.57 -12.33
C LEU A 47 -6.53 -3.09 -12.06
N ARG A 48 -7.55 -2.24 -12.20
CA ARG A 48 -7.55 -0.89 -11.60
C ARG A 48 -7.78 -1.03 -10.10
N THR A 49 -6.83 -0.57 -9.29
CA THR A 49 -6.85 -0.78 -7.85
C THR A 49 -6.88 0.53 -7.07
N GLY A 50 -7.54 0.50 -5.92
CA GLY A 50 -7.55 1.59 -4.95
C GLY A 50 -7.26 1.11 -3.53
N VAL A 51 -6.71 2.00 -2.71
CA VAL A 51 -6.48 1.80 -1.27
C VAL A 51 -7.09 2.95 -0.50
N VAL A 52 -7.88 2.64 0.53
CA VAL A 52 -8.29 3.58 1.57
C VAL A 52 -7.57 3.21 2.86
N THR A 53 -6.80 4.15 3.39
CA THR A 53 -5.97 3.91 4.58
C THR A 53 -5.86 5.17 5.43
N SER A 54 -5.32 5.06 6.63
CA SER A 54 -4.90 6.19 7.45
C SER A 54 -3.39 6.07 7.70
N ALA A 55 -2.62 7.07 7.29
CA ALA A 55 -1.17 7.14 7.50
C ALA A 55 -0.67 8.59 7.40
N ALA A 56 0.47 8.88 8.04
CA ALA A 56 1.12 10.19 7.96
C ALA A 56 2.39 10.13 7.09
N ASP A 57 3.38 9.34 7.49
CA ASP A 57 4.72 9.33 6.87
C ASP A 57 4.99 8.06 6.03
N TYR A 58 4.01 7.64 5.22
CA TYR A 58 4.13 6.44 4.38
C TYR A 58 4.58 6.80 2.94
N PRO A 59 5.57 6.07 2.36
CA PRO A 59 6.11 6.38 1.04
C PRO A 59 5.18 5.86 -0.09
N PHE A 60 4.00 6.46 -0.24
CA PHE A 60 2.95 5.96 -1.14
C PHE A 60 3.39 5.76 -2.58
N ASP A 61 4.14 6.70 -3.16
CA ASP A 61 4.55 6.63 -4.57
C ASP A 61 5.48 5.43 -4.85
N GLU A 62 6.37 5.12 -3.91
CA GLU A 62 7.29 3.98 -4.02
C GLU A 62 6.61 2.67 -3.63
N ALA A 63 5.80 2.69 -2.57
CA ALA A 63 5.18 1.49 -2.01
C ALA A 63 3.96 1.01 -2.82
N LEU A 64 3.18 1.91 -3.40
CA LEU A 64 1.91 1.62 -4.10
C LEU A 64 1.89 2.19 -5.54
N PRO A 65 2.88 1.87 -6.39
CA PRO A 65 2.99 2.46 -7.72
C PRO A 65 1.78 2.13 -8.59
N GLY A 66 1.12 3.17 -9.11
CA GLY A 66 -0.03 3.05 -10.00
C GLY A 66 -1.32 2.57 -9.33
N ILE A 67 -1.42 2.70 -8.01
CA ILE A 67 -2.62 2.44 -7.21
C ILE A 67 -3.22 3.78 -6.78
N ALA A 68 -4.53 3.96 -6.89
CA ALA A 68 -5.18 5.16 -6.37
C ALA A 68 -5.25 5.10 -4.84
N VAL A 69 -4.78 6.14 -4.15
CA VAL A 69 -4.74 6.17 -2.68
C VAL A 69 -5.63 7.29 -2.15
N TYR A 70 -6.45 6.96 -1.17
CA TYR A 70 -7.15 7.93 -0.33
C TYR A 70 -6.69 7.76 1.12
N VAL A 71 -6.18 8.85 1.70
CA VAL A 71 -5.76 8.90 3.10
C VAL A 71 -6.89 9.50 3.93
N ALA A 72 -7.57 8.65 4.69
CA ALA A 72 -8.60 9.06 5.64
C ALA A 72 -7.95 9.66 6.90
N PRO A 73 -8.43 10.81 7.41
CA PRO A 73 -8.02 11.33 8.70
C PRO A 73 -8.25 10.29 9.81
N ALA A 74 -7.27 10.11 10.69
CA ALA A 74 -7.47 9.39 11.94
C ALA A 74 -8.09 10.35 12.99
N PRO A 75 -8.98 9.87 13.88
CA PRO A 75 -9.51 10.66 15.00
C PRO A 75 -8.43 11.16 15.97
#